data_AF-A0AAV3END9-F1
#
_entry.id   AF-A0AAV3END9-F1
#
_cell.length_a   1.000
_cell.length_b   1.000
_cell.length_c   1.000
_cell.angle_alpha   90.00
_cell.angle_beta   90.00
_cell.angle_gamma   90.00
#
_symmetry.space_group_name_H-M   'P 1'
#
loop_
_entity.id
_entity.type
_entity.pdbx_description
1 polymer ?
#
loop_
_entity_poly.entity_id
_entity_poly.type
_entity_poly.pdbx_seq_one_letter_code
_entity_poly.pdbx_strand_id
1 'polypeptide(L)' 'MNVNFTIFKNNVSWDAVVHQLNSDVLLRNLLMKGQLDSLDVDFSYSEETGEGSITNSHNQTIGNFMVSF' A
#
# COMPACT_ATOMS: atom_id res chain seq x y z
N MET A 1 0.35 -14.59 -0.10
CA MET A 1 0.99 -13.56 0.73
C MET A 1 -0.10 -12.70 1.33
N ASN A 2 -0.03 -12.39 2.61
CA ASN A 2 -0.91 -11.41 3.22
C ASN A 2 -0.23 -10.04 3.16
N VAL A 3 -0.96 -9.03 2.73
CA VAL A 3 -0.49 -7.63 2.72
C VAL A 3 -1.39 -6.83 3.63
N ASN A 4 -0.82 -6.26 4.68
CA ASN A 4 -1.50 -5.35 5.57
C ASN A 4 -1.22 -3.92 5.09
N PHE A 5 -2.25 -3.20 4.68
CA PHE A 5 -2.16 -1.81 4.25
C PHE A 5 -2.53 -0.88 5.41
N THR A 6 -1.91 0.28 5.47
CA THR A 6 -2.30 1.38 6.36
C THR A 6 -2.21 2.72 5.62
N ILE A 7 -3.30 3.48 5.63
CA ILE A 7 -3.38 4.85 5.09
C ILE A 7 -3.49 5.84 6.25
N PHE A 8 -2.57 6.80 6.30
CA PHE A 8 -2.40 7.66 7.46
C PHE A 8 -3.51 8.71 7.60
N LYS A 9 -3.99 9.28 6.49
CA LYS A 9 -4.97 10.38 6.49
C LYS A 9 -6.20 10.08 7.36
N ASN A 10 -6.73 8.87 7.25
CA ASN A 10 -7.94 8.43 7.96
C ASN A 10 -7.66 7.31 8.97
N ASN A 11 -6.38 6.96 9.20
CA ASN A 11 -5.94 5.82 10.00
C ASN A 11 -6.70 4.51 9.63
N VAL A 12 -6.81 4.25 8.32
CA VAL A 12 -7.54 3.10 7.78
C VAL A 12 -6.54 2.02 7.47
N SER A 13 -6.77 0.81 8.00
CA SER A 13 -5.95 -0.35 7.74
C SER A 13 -6.79 -1.54 7.33
N TRP A 14 -6.25 -2.39 6.46
CA TRP A 14 -6.91 -3.62 6.06
C TRP A 14 -5.90 -4.65 5.54
N ASP A 15 -6.29 -5.91 5.63
CA ASP A 15 -5.56 -7.02 5.03
C ASP A 15 -6.09 -7.37 3.65
N ALA A 16 -5.19 -7.79 2.78
CA ALA A 16 -5.50 -8.38 1.49
C ALA A 16 -4.62 -9.61 1.23
N VAL A 17 -5.25 -10.69 0.77
CA VAL A 17 -4.53 -11.84 0.25
C VAL A 17 -4.17 -11.58 -1.20
N VAL A 18 -2.88 -11.57 -1.50
CA VAL A 18 -2.37 -11.39 -2.87
C VAL A 18 -1.54 -12.59 -3.30
N HIS A 19 -1.63 -12.92 -4.59
CA HIS A 19 -0.83 -13.97 -5.22
C HIS A 19 0.53 -13.48 -5.69
N GLN A 20 0.64 -12.19 -6.01
CA GLN A 20 1.86 -11.54 -6.50
C GLN A 20 1.98 -10.16 -5.87
N LEU A 21 3.22 -9.78 -5.54
CA LEU A 21 3.54 -8.44 -5.06
C LEU A 21 3.99 -7.60 -6.26
N ASN A 22 3.07 -6.81 -6.82
CA ASN A 22 3.35 -5.87 -7.89
C ASN A 22 2.50 -4.60 -7.71
N SER A 23 2.95 -3.49 -8.31
CA SER A 23 2.34 -2.18 -8.12
C SER A 23 0.87 -2.15 -8.56
N ASP A 24 0.49 -2.85 -9.63
CA ASP A 24 -0.90 -2.89 -10.10
C ASP A 24 -1.85 -3.58 -9.09
N VAL A 25 -1.41 -4.69 -8.50
CA VAL A 25 -2.15 -5.43 -7.48
C VAL A 25 -2.27 -4.61 -6.19
N LEU A 26 -1.19 -3.93 -5.79
CA LEU A 26 -1.19 -3.04 -4.62
C LEU A 26 -2.15 -1.86 -4.86
N LEU A 27 -2.04 -1.20 -6.01
CA LEU A 27 -2.92 -0.09 -6.41
C LEU A 27 -4.38 -0.51 -6.39
N ARG A 28 -4.73 -1.65 -7.00
CA ARG A 28 -6.11 -2.13 -7.00
C ARG A 28 -6.68 -2.29 -5.59
N ASN A 29 -5.91 -2.84 -4.65
CA ASN A 29 -6.35 -2.99 -3.26
C ASN A 29 -6.53 -1.64 -2.57
N LEU A 30 -5.60 -0.72 -2.83
CA LEU A 30 -5.63 0.65 -2.33
C LEU A 30 -6.86 1.43 -2.83
N LEU A 31 -7.24 1.28 -4.09
CA LEU A 31 -8.42 1.95 -4.66
C LEU A 31 -9.74 1.41 -4.12
N MET A 32 -9.80 0.10 -3.81
CA MET A 32 -11.04 -0.52 -3.30
C MET A 32 -11.33 -0.13 -1.85
N LYS A 33 -10.32 0.16 -1.03
CA LYS A 33 -10.48 0.33 0.43
C LYS A 33 -9.80 1.56 1.04
N GLY A 34 -8.83 2.16 0.37
CA GLY A 34 -7.99 3.23 0.92
C GLY A 34 -8.61 4.61 0.95
N GLN A 35 -9.77 4.82 0.29
CA GLN A 35 -10.49 6.10 0.25
C GLN A 35 -9.58 7.29 -0.04
N LEU A 36 -8.72 7.14 -1.04
CA LEU A 36 -7.74 8.17 -1.42
C LEU A 36 -8.40 9.29 -2.23
N ASP A 37 -7.95 10.52 -2.00
CA ASP A 37 -8.42 11.68 -2.80
C ASP A 37 -7.70 11.78 -4.17
N SER A 38 -6.55 11.11 -4.32
CA SER A 38 -5.78 11.07 -5.56
C SER A 38 -5.37 9.65 -5.93
N LEU A 39 -5.43 9.35 -7.22
CA LEU A 39 -5.01 8.06 -7.80
C LEU A 39 -3.51 8.00 -8.09
N ASP A 40 -2.82 9.13 -7.98
CA ASP A 40 -1.41 9.28 -8.33
C ASP A 40 -0.55 8.85 -7.13
N VAL A 41 -0.22 7.56 -7.11
CA VAL A 41 0.50 6.90 -6.02
C VAL A 41 1.61 6.02 -6.54
N ASP A 42 2.71 6.00 -5.79
CA ASP A 42 3.88 5.16 -6.04
C ASP A 42 4.13 4.23 -4.85
N PHE A 43 4.79 3.10 -5.14
CA PHE A 43 5.14 2.08 -4.15
C PHE A 43 6.65 1.89 -4.10
N SER A 44 7.19 1.75 -2.89
CA SER A 44 8.55 1.23 -2.66
C SER A 44 8.46 0.06 -1.71
N TYR A 45 9.32 -0.95 -1.88
CA TYR A 45 9.30 -2.16 -1.06
C TYR A 45 10.71 -2.61 -0.70
N SER A 46 10.89 -3.04 0.55
CA SER A 46 12.10 -3.66 1.06
C SER A 46 11.85 -5.12 1.38
N GLU A 47 12.53 -6.01 0.63
CA GLU A 47 12.49 -7.45 0.90
C GLU A 47 13.14 -7.81 2.24
N GLU A 48 14.08 -7.00 2.73
CA GLU A 48 14.77 -7.23 4.01
C GLU A 48 13.83 -7.07 5.20
N THR A 49 13.00 -6.03 5.20
CA THR A 49 12.09 -5.72 6.31
C THR A 49 10.68 -6.27 6.09
N GLY A 50 10.33 -6.61 4.84
CA GLY A 50 8.95 -6.93 4.47
C GLY A 50 8.02 -5.71 4.48
N GLU A 51 8.57 -4.51 4.57
CA GLU A 51 7.81 -3.25 4.60
C GLU A 51 7.88 -2.52 3.26
N GLY A 52 6.81 -1.82 2.93
CA GLY A 52 6.76 -0.92 1.80
C GLY A 52 6.06 0.39 2.12
N SER A 53 6.43 1.43 1.38
CA SER A 53 5.85 2.77 1.51
C SER A 53 4.95 3.08 0.34
N ILE A 54 3.96 3.94 0.60
CA ILE A 54 3.01 4.46 -0.39
C ILE A 54 3.17 5.97 -0.41
N THR A 55 3.58 6.52 -1.55
CA THR A 55 3.78 7.96 -1.73
C THR A 55 2.81 8.54 -2.74
N ASN A 56 2.44 9.81 -2.62
CA ASN A 56 1.69 10.52 -3.65
C ASN A 56 2.63 11.16 -4.69
N SER A 57 2.07 11.83 -5.70
CA SER A 57 2.81 12.58 -6.73
C SER A 57 3.67 13.75 -6.21
N HIS A 58 3.55 14.12 -4.93
CA HIS A 58 4.39 15.11 -4.26
C HIS A 58 5.52 14.45 -3.45
N ASN A 59 5.75 13.15 -3.64
CA ASN A 59 6.68 12.30 -2.87
C ASN A 59 6.39 12.29 -1.35
N GLN A 60 5.16 12.58 -0.94
CA GLN A 60 4.75 12.53 0.46
C GLN A 60 4.26 11.13 0.79
N THR A 61 4.76 10.55 1.87
CA THR A 61 4.27 9.27 2.38
C THR A 61 2.83 9.43 2.89
N ILE A 62 1.90 8.74 2.25
CA ILE A 62 0.47 8.74 2.60
C ILE A 62 0.05 7.45 3.30
N GLY A 63 0.92 6.44 3.29
CA GLY A 63 0.68 5.16 3.94
C GLY A 63 1.87 4.21 3.81
N ASN A 64 1.69 3.01 4.33
CA ASN A 64 2.63 1.92 4.24
C ASN A 64 1.89 0.58 4.08
N PHE A 65 2.63 -0.45 3.71
CA PHE A 65 2.15 -1.81 3.70
C PHE A 65 3.21 -2.77 4.27
N MET A 66 2.76 -3.88 4.85
CA MET A 66 3.64 -4.93 5.35
C MET A 66 3.24 -6.27 4.75
N VAL A 67 4.23 -7.04 4.30
CA VAL A 67 4.05 -8.31 3.61
C VAL A 67 4.45 -9.45 4.53
N SER A 68 3.57 -10.44 4.68
CA SER A 68 3.83 -11.68 5.41
C SER A 68 3.48 -12.93 4.57
N PHE A 69 4.18 -14.03 4.88
CA PHE A 69 4.10 -15.32 4.17
C PHE A 69 3.39 -16.38 5.00
#